data_AF-A0A3P8LBN3-F1
#
_entry.id   AF-A0A3P8LBN3-F1
#
_cell.length_a   1.000
_cell.length_b   1.000
_cell.length_c   1.000
_cell.angle_alpha   90.00
_cell.angle_beta   90.00
_cell.angle_gamma   90.00
#
_symmetry.space_group_name_H-M   'P 1'
#
loop_
_entity.id
_entity.type
_entity.pdbx_description
1 polymer ?
#
loop_
_entity_poly.entity_id
_entity_poly.type
_entity_poly.pdbx_seq_one_letter_code
_entity_poly.pdbx_strand_id
1 'polypeptide(L)'
;MLVPLTFIRGYAGVLNKGSYVYNSTKDVKERIGRLIQMHANSRNEIDECYAGDIVAAVGLKSTTTGDTLVAEKSPKYILEKMVFPEPVISQALEPESKDAMEKLALGLQN
;
A
#
# COMPACT_ATOMS: atom_id res chain seq x y z
N MET A 1 -1.25 -16.55 -6.39
CA MET A 1 -0.93 -15.55 -5.35
C MET A 1 -1.01 -14.18 -6.00
N LEU A 2 -2.05 -13.41 -5.70
CA LEU A 2 -2.19 -12.05 -6.25
C LEU A 2 -1.09 -11.19 -5.62
N VAL A 3 -0.30 -10.53 -6.46
CA VAL A 3 0.70 -9.59 -5.96
C VAL A 3 -0.04 -8.31 -5.52
N PRO A 4 0.12 -7.85 -4.27
CA PRO A 4 -0.59 -6.67 -3.78
C PRO A 4 -0.23 -5.43 -4.62
N LEU A 5 -1.27 -4.64 -4.94
CA LEU A 5 -1.15 -3.33 -5.56
C LEU A 5 -1.30 -2.27 -4.48
N THR A 6 -0.30 -1.42 -4.33
CA THR A 6 -0.33 -0.30 -3.39
C THR A 6 -0.48 0.99 -4.17
N PHE A 7 -1.62 1.67 -4.05
CA PHE A 7 -1.81 2.98 -4.66
C PHE A 7 -1.06 4.03 -3.85
N ILE A 8 -0.32 4.89 -4.55
CA ILE A 8 0.50 5.94 -3.96
C ILE A 8 0.24 7.27 -4.67
N ARG A 9 0.38 8.35 -3.91
CA ARG A 9 0.36 9.74 -4.41
C ARG A 9 1.77 10.31 -4.26
N GLY A 10 2.34 10.81 -5.36
CA GLY A 10 3.57 11.59 -5.32
C GLY A 10 3.33 12.98 -4.72
N TYR A 11 3.94 13.30 -3.60
CA TYR A 11 3.87 14.66 -3.02
C TYR A 11 5.10 15.51 -3.34
N ALA A 12 6.28 14.89 -3.38
CA ALA A 12 7.53 15.56 -3.68
C ALA A 12 8.54 14.58 -4.30
N GLY A 13 9.44 15.10 -5.12
CA GLY A 13 10.50 14.32 -5.77
C GLY A 13 10.01 13.46 -6.94
N VAL A 14 10.82 12.47 -7.29
CA VAL A 14 10.56 11.51 -8.38
C VAL A 14 10.84 10.10 -7.86
N LEU A 15 9.90 9.21 -8.08
CA LEU A 15 9.99 7.81 -7.68
C LEU A 15 10.24 6.94 -8.90
N ASN A 16 11.34 6.18 -8.87
CA ASN A 16 11.77 5.37 -10.00
C ASN A 16 11.39 3.89 -9.82
N LYS A 17 11.01 3.22 -10.89
CA LYS A 17 10.84 1.77 -10.95
C LYS A 17 12.15 1.08 -10.53
N GLY A 18 12.03 0.01 -9.73
CA GLY A 18 13.18 -0.76 -9.28
C GLY A 18 13.93 -0.19 -8.07
N SER A 19 13.60 1.04 -7.63
CA SER A 19 14.27 1.70 -6.52
C SER A 19 13.84 1.16 -5.16
N TYR A 20 14.68 1.42 -4.16
CA TYR A 20 14.32 1.23 -2.76
C TYR A 20 13.75 2.54 -2.19
N VAL A 21 12.76 2.37 -1.32
CA VAL A 21 12.13 3.44 -0.54
C VAL A 21 12.14 3.07 0.93
N TYR A 22 11.97 4.07 1.78
CA TYR A 22 11.83 3.87 3.21
C TYR A 22 10.41 4.23 3.64
N ASN A 23 9.70 3.28 4.24
CA ASN A 23 8.43 3.54 4.90
C ASN A 23 8.72 4.19 6.25
N SER A 24 8.63 5.52 6.32
CA SER A 24 8.92 6.30 7.53
C SER A 24 7.85 6.16 8.60
N THR A 25 6.69 5.58 8.27
CA THR A 25 5.61 5.31 9.24
C THR A 25 5.87 4.02 10.03
N LYS A 26 6.56 3.05 9.42
CA LYS A 26 6.83 1.72 10.00
C LYS A 26 8.31 1.43 10.21
N ASP A 27 9.18 2.36 9.84
CA ASP A 27 10.63 2.27 9.89
C ASP A 27 11.25 1.10 9.10
N VAL A 28 10.63 0.70 7.98
CA VAL A 28 11.05 -0.44 7.15
C VAL A 28 11.50 0.01 5.75
N LYS A 29 12.55 -0.63 5.22
CA LYS A 29 12.96 -0.48 3.82
C LYS A 29 12.15 -1.41 2.91
N GLU A 30 11.65 -0.89 1.81
CA GLU A 30 10.87 -1.63 0.83
C GLU A 30 11.38 -1.37 -0.59
N ARG A 31 11.14 -2.32 -1.51
CA ARG A 31 11.56 -2.19 -2.90
C ARG A 31 10.36 -2.07 -3.81
N ILE A 32 10.38 -1.06 -4.67
CA ILE A 32 9.39 -0.92 -5.74
C ILE A 32 9.84 -1.77 -6.91
N GLY A 33 9.12 -2.85 -7.19
CA GLY A 33 9.37 -3.70 -8.35
C GLY A 33 8.88 -3.05 -9.64
N ARG A 34 7.63 -2.56 -9.64
CA ARG A 34 7.00 -1.92 -10.80
C ARG A 34 6.13 -0.75 -10.39
N LEU A 35 6.01 0.22 -11.28
CA LEU A 35 5.04 1.31 -11.23
C LEU A 35 4.06 1.14 -12.39
N ILE A 36 2.77 1.28 -12.10
CA ILE A 36 1.70 1.08 -13.06
C ILE A 36 0.79 2.30 -13.01
N GLN A 37 0.60 2.96 -14.16
CA GLN A 37 -0.45 3.93 -14.36
C GLN A 37 -1.71 3.20 -14.83
N MET A 38 -2.81 3.40 -14.09
CA MET A 38 -4.09 2.76 -14.35
C MET A 38 -4.95 3.70 -15.21
N HIS A 39 -5.32 3.26 -16.41
CA HIS A 39 -6.29 3.94 -17.27
C HIS A 39 -7.62 3.19 -17.29
N ALA A 40 -8.64 3.77 -17.93
CA ALA A 40 -9.99 3.24 -17.96
C ALA A 40 -10.08 1.78 -18.44
N ASN A 41 -9.27 1.38 -19.41
CA ASN A 41 -9.28 0.06 -20.02
C ASN A 41 -7.89 -0.58 -20.14
N SER A 42 -6.84 0.08 -19.66
CA SER A 42 -5.46 -0.40 -19.79
C SER A 42 -4.62 -0.12 -18.55
N ARG A 43 -3.54 -0.88 -18.41
CA ARG A 43 -2.55 -0.74 -17.35
C ARG A 43 -1.21 -0.54 -18.03
N ASN A 44 -0.62 0.63 -17.83
CA ASN A 44 0.66 0.98 -18.46
C ASN A 44 1.75 0.91 -17.40
N GLU A 45 2.76 0.07 -17.61
CA GLU A 45 3.98 0.15 -16.79
C GLU A 45 4.72 1.45 -17.13
N ILE A 46 5.13 2.18 -16.10
CA ILE A 46 5.90 3.41 -16.22
C ILE A 46 7.23 3.25 -15.49
N ASP A 47 8.24 4.00 -15.93
CA ASP A 47 9.57 3.95 -15.33
C ASP A 47 9.71 4.89 -14.13
N GLU A 48 8.88 5.93 -14.05
CA GLU A 48 8.96 6.95 -13.02
C GLU A 48 7.59 7.55 -12.69
N CYS A 49 7.44 8.05 -11.46
CA CYS A 49 6.27 8.74 -10.95
C CYS A 49 6.72 10.08 -10.36
N TYR A 50 6.12 11.18 -10.83
CA TYR A 50 6.46 12.52 -10.41
C TYR A 50 5.59 13.00 -9.25
N ALA A 51 6.01 14.09 -8.61
CA ALA A 51 5.14 14.82 -7.69
C ALA A 51 3.85 15.27 -8.41
N GLY A 52 2.70 14.99 -7.81
CA GLY A 52 1.38 15.22 -8.39
C GLY A 52 0.73 13.99 -9.01
N ASP A 53 1.48 12.92 -9.26
CA ASP A 53 0.94 11.70 -9.88
C ASP A 53 0.28 10.76 -8.86
N ILE A 54 -0.69 9.97 -9.34
CA ILE A 54 -1.25 8.82 -8.60
C ILE A 54 -0.98 7.57 -9.42
N VAL A 55 -0.29 6.60 -8.83
CA VAL A 55 0.15 5.37 -9.52
C VAL A 55 0.00 4.18 -8.59
N ALA A 56 -0.02 2.97 -9.15
CA ALA A 56 0.04 1.74 -8.38
C ALA A 56 1.48 1.21 -8.34
N ALA A 57 2.02 1.02 -7.14
CA ALA A 57 3.29 0.37 -6.89
C ALA A 57 3.10 -1.13 -6.61
N VAL A 58 4.00 -1.94 -7.16
CA VAL A 58 4.04 -3.39 -6.96
C VAL A 58 5.36 -3.77 -6.30
N GLY A 59 5.32 -4.63 -5.27
CA GLY A 59 6.52 -5.15 -4.59
C GLY A 59 6.69 -4.68 -3.15
N LEU A 60 5.83 -3.75 -2.70
CA LEU A 60 5.70 -3.36 -1.30
C LEU A 60 5.02 -4.51 -0.53
N LYS A 61 5.55 -4.82 0.66
CA LYS A 61 5.12 -5.95 1.49
C LYS A 61 4.53 -5.50 2.81
N SER A 62 5.04 -4.40 3.35
CA SER A 62 4.69 -3.90 4.68
C SER A 62 3.88 -2.61 4.62
N THR A 63 3.87 -1.92 3.49
CA THR A 63 3.11 -0.68 3.28
C THR A 63 1.59 -0.94 3.32
N THR A 64 0.87 -0.12 4.08
CA THR A 64 -0.61 -0.10 4.12
C THR A 64 -1.13 1.31 3.87
N THR A 65 -2.45 1.48 3.77
CA THR A 65 -3.07 2.80 3.58
C THR A 65 -2.68 3.78 4.69
N GLY A 66 -2.31 4.99 4.31
CA GLY A 66 -1.90 6.07 5.22
C GLY A 66 -0.42 6.07 5.60
N ASP A 67 0.36 5.10 5.15
CA ASP A 67 1.81 5.10 5.34
C ASP A 67 2.50 6.15 4.45
N THR A 68 3.62 6.67 4.94
CA THR A 68 4.48 7.61 4.20
C THR A 68 5.73 6.91 3.67
N LEU A 69 6.00 7.05 2.37
CA LEU A 69 7.21 6.55 1.71
C LEU A 69 8.14 7.72 1.36
N VAL A 70 9.40 7.61 1.75
CA VAL A 70 10.44 8.61 1.48
C VAL A 70 11.66 7.96 0.83
N ALA A 71 12.54 8.78 0.23
CA ALA A 71 13.82 8.28 -0.28
C ALA A 71 14.73 7.84 0.88
N GLU A 72 15.53 6.80 0.68
CA GLU A 72 16.37 6.27 1.77
C GLU A 72 17.35 7.30 2.38
N LYS A 73 17.79 8.25 1.57
CA LYS A 73 18.77 9.29 1.97
C LYS A 73 18.13 10.64 2.28
N SER A 74 16.80 10.77 2.17
CA SER A 74 16.13 12.03 2.50
C SER A 74 15.81 12.11 3.99
N PRO A 75 15.59 13.33 4.54
CA PRO A 75 15.01 13.48 5.87
C PRO A 75 13.75 12.63 6.01
N LYS A 76 13.63 11.92 7.13
CA LYS A 76 12.46 11.12 7.44
C LYS A 76 11.39 12.05 7.99
N TYR A 77 10.30 12.18 7.25
CA TYR A 77 9.08 12.84 7.72
C TYR A 77 7.90 11.88 7.55
N ILE A 78 6.86 12.10 8.32
CA ILE A 78 5.60 11.38 8.24
C ILE A 78 4.58 12.42 7.79
N LEU A 79 3.87 12.14 6.70
CA LEU A 79 2.77 12.98 6.24
C LEU A 79 1.57 12.81 7.17
N GLU A 80 0.68 13.79 7.15
CA GLU A 80 -0.57 13.69 7.90
C GLU A 80 -1.36 12.45 7.46
N LYS A 81 -1.80 11.66 8.46
CA LYS A 81 -2.56 10.45 8.21
C LYS A 81 -4.03 10.79 8.00
N MET A 82 -4.66 10.05 7.10
CA MET A 82 -6.11 10.04 7.00
C MET A 82 -6.73 9.54 8.30
N VAL A 83 -7.76 10.23 8.78
CA VAL A 83 -8.58 9.79 9.92
C VAL A 83 -9.57 8.75 9.42
N PHE A 84 -9.46 7.52 9.91
CA PHE A 84 -10.46 6.49 9.65
C PHE A 84 -11.60 6.64 10.66
N PRO A 85 -12.86 6.60 10.21
CA PRO A 85 -14.00 6.67 11.11
C PRO A 85 -14.13 5.39 11.93
N GLU A 86 -14.55 5.53 13.18
CA GLU A 86 -14.85 4.40 14.05
C GLU A 86 -16.07 3.62 13.52
N PRO A 87 -16.03 2.27 13.51
CA PRO A 87 -17.19 1.46 13.14
C PRO A 87 -18.37 1.72 14.08
N VAL A 88 -19.56 1.93 13.51
CA VAL A 88 -20.78 2.24 14.29
C VAL A 88 -21.70 1.03 14.51
N ILE A 89 -21.38 -0.11 13.90
CA ILE A 89 -22.15 -1.36 13.97
C ILE A 89 -21.19 -2.51 14.22
N SER A 90 -21.58 -3.46 15.07
CA SER A 90 -20.89 -4.73 15.29
C SER A 90 -21.87 -5.89 15.17
N GLN A 91 -21.39 -7.04 14.70
CA GLN A 91 -22.18 -8.25 14.53
C GLN A 91 -21.32 -9.48 14.86
N ALA A 92 -21.91 -10.48 15.51
CA ALA A 92 -21.27 -11.77 15.75
C ALA A 92 -21.27 -12.62 14.46
N LEU A 93 -20.14 -13.25 14.17
CA LEU A 93 -19.97 -14.20 13.07
C LEU A 93 -19.51 -15.54 13.63
N GLU A 94 -20.19 -16.62 13.26
CA GLU A 94 -19.81 -17.98 13.61
C GLU A 94 -19.58 -18.79 12.32
N PRO A 95 -18.50 -19.58 12.24
CA PRO A 95 -18.27 -20.44 11.08
C PRO A 95 -19.27 -21.61 11.08
N GLU A 96 -19.75 -21.98 9.91
CA GLU A 96 -20.70 -23.10 9.73
C GLU A 96 -20.14 -24.44 10.23
N SER A 97 -18.81 -24.61 10.20
CA SER A 97 -18.12 -25.81 10.68
C SER A 97 -16.81 -25.46 11.37
N LYS A 98 -16.30 -26.39 12.18
CA LYS A 98 -14.99 -26.25 12.83
C LYS A 98 -13.86 -26.09 11.79
N ASP A 99 -13.95 -26.78 10.67
CA ASP A 99 -12.95 -26.70 9.59
C ASP A 99 -12.98 -25.34 8.87
N ALA A 100 -14.10 -24.63 8.92
CA ALA A 100 -14.23 -23.28 8.37
C ALA A 100 -13.69 -22.19 9.30
N MET A 101 -13.39 -22.51 10.57
CA MET A 101 -12.93 -21.54 11.57
C MET A 101 -11.61 -20.87 11.17
N GLU A 102 -10.64 -21.65 10.68
CA GLU A 102 -9.33 -21.12 10.25
C GLU A 102 -9.47 -20.22 9.02
N LYS A 103 -10.34 -20.60 8.06
CA LYS A 103 -10.61 -19.80 6.86
C LYS A 103 -11.31 -18.48 7.19
N LEU A 104 -12.25 -18.50 8.14
CA LEU A 104 -12.92 -17.29 8.62
C LEU A 104 -11.91 -16.35 9.29
N ALA A 105 -11.05 -16.88 10.17
CA ALA A 105 -10.02 -16.09 10.84
C ALA A 105 -9.04 -15.44 9.84
N LEU A 106 -8.58 -16.19 8.84
CA LEU A 106 -7.72 -15.67 7.78
C LEU A 106 -8.41 -14.65 6.87
N GLY A 107 -9.70 -14.84 6.56
CA GLY A 107 -10.47 -13.93 5.72
C GLY A 107 -10.79 -12.58 6.37
N LEU A 108 -10.72 -12.51 7.70
CA LEU A 108 -10.94 -11.30 8.49
C LEU A 108 -9.65 -10.60 8.93
N GLN A 109 -8.48 -11.21 8.70
CA GLN A 109 -7.20 -10.55 8.97
C GLN A 109 -6.98 -9.41 7.97
N ASN A 110 -6.86 -8.20 8.50
CA ASN A 110 -6.41 -6.99 7.79
C ASN A 110 -4.89 -6.86 7.87
#